data_AF-A0A7J4G9A2-F1
#
_entry.id   AF-A0A7J4G9A2-F1
#
_cell.length_a   1.000
_cell.length_b   1.000
_cell.length_c   1.000
_cell.angle_alpha   90.00
_cell.angle_beta   90.00
_cell.angle_gamma   90.00
#
_symmetry.space_group_name_H-M   'P 1'
#
loop_
_entity.id
_entity.type
_entity.pdbx_description
1 polymer ?
#
loop_
_entity_poly.entity_id
_entity_poly.type
_entity_poly.pdbx_seq_one_letter_code
_entity_poly.pdbx_strand_id
1 'polypeptide(L)'
;MSYLVIRARSDRGVTKKIRDTMLMLNLTRVNHATIVPDAPTYTGMLQKSKDYITWGEVDADTIENLILERGRMVGDHPVTNATIKAGSDFKTVKAFAKAIASGDASMKSVDGLKPIFRLHPPRGTKGWGGIKRAYTVGGALGFRGEAISDLVGRMI
;
A
#
# COMPACT_ATOMS: atom_id res chain seq x y z
N MET A 1 -2.37 -13.75 -3.98
CA MET A 1 -1.55 -12.60 -4.45
C MET A 1 -2.05 -11.34 -3.78
N SER A 2 -1.21 -10.33 -3.60
CA SER A 2 -1.58 -9.07 -2.96
C SER A 2 -1.21 -7.86 -3.80
N TYR A 3 -2.04 -6.84 -3.77
CA TYR A 3 -1.76 -5.55 -4.37
C TYR A 3 -1.29 -4.54 -3.33
N LEU A 4 -0.25 -3.79 -3.66
CA LEU A 4 0.07 -2.57 -2.96
C LEU A 4 -0.70 -1.41 -3.61
N VAL A 5 -1.31 -0.57 -2.79
CA VAL A 5 -2.13 0.55 -3.24
C VAL A 5 -1.61 1.83 -2.61
N ILE A 6 -1.32 2.84 -3.42
CA ILE A 6 -0.80 4.13 -2.99
C ILE A 6 -1.74 5.24 -3.47
N ARG A 7 -2.09 6.16 -2.58
CA ARG A 7 -2.88 7.34 -2.95
C ARG A 7 -1.99 8.42 -3.57
N ALA A 8 -2.20 8.69 -4.86
CA ALA A 8 -1.41 9.67 -5.62
C ALA A 8 -2.02 11.09 -5.59
N ARG A 9 -3.34 11.22 -5.36
CA ARG A 9 -4.05 12.51 -5.44
C ARG A 9 -4.87 12.86 -4.20
N SER A 10 -5.06 14.16 -3.99
CA SER A 10 -5.98 14.70 -2.98
C SER A 10 -7.45 14.40 -3.32
N ASP A 11 -8.31 14.45 -2.31
CA ASP A 11 -9.76 14.25 -2.36
C ASP A 11 -10.56 15.56 -2.58
N ARG A 12 -9.86 16.67 -2.87
CA ARG A 12 -10.47 17.93 -3.30
C ARG A 12 -11.21 17.75 -4.63
N GLY A 13 -12.51 18.06 -4.63
CA GLY A 13 -13.38 17.92 -5.81
C GLY A 13 -13.76 16.47 -6.14
N VAL A 14 -13.44 15.50 -5.27
CA VAL A 14 -13.75 14.10 -5.50
C VAL A 14 -15.18 13.80 -5.09
N THR A 15 -15.86 12.99 -5.90
CA THR A 15 -17.21 12.52 -5.58
C THR A 15 -17.22 11.73 -4.27
N LYS A 16 -18.26 11.90 -3.46
CA LYS A 16 -18.39 11.22 -2.16
C LYS A 16 -18.15 9.71 -2.27
N LYS A 17 -18.73 9.08 -3.29
CA LYS A 17 -18.57 7.64 -3.56
C LYS A 17 -17.12 7.18 -3.72
N ILE A 18 -16.26 7.98 -4.37
CA ILE A 18 -14.84 7.63 -4.57
C ILE A 18 -14.05 7.92 -3.29
N ARG A 19 -14.35 9.03 -2.62
CA ARG A 19 -13.75 9.37 -1.32
C ARG A 19 -14.00 8.28 -0.28
N ASP A 20 -15.24 7.82 -0.16
CA ASP A 20 -15.63 6.77 0.78
C ASP A 20 -14.93 5.46 0.44
N THR A 21 -14.79 5.10 -0.84
CA THR A 21 -14.02 3.93 -1.27
C THR A 21 -12.55 4.02 -0.88
N MET A 22 -11.89 5.17 -1.06
CA MET A 22 -10.52 5.36 -0.59
C MET A 22 -10.42 5.28 0.95
N LEU A 23 -11.40 5.81 1.68
CA LEU A 23 -11.44 5.74 3.14
C LEU A 23 -11.58 4.30 3.65
N MET A 24 -12.42 3.49 3.00
CA MET A 24 -12.56 2.05 3.29
C MET A 24 -11.27 1.27 3.04
N LEU A 25 -10.44 1.71 2.08
CA LEU A 25 -9.08 1.18 1.84
C LEU A 25 -8.03 1.77 2.81
N ASN A 26 -8.42 2.54 3.82
CA ASN A 26 -7.52 3.27 4.73
C ASN A 26 -6.65 4.35 4.07
N LEU A 27 -6.94 4.75 2.84
CA LEU A 27 -6.16 5.75 2.07
C LEU A 27 -6.59 7.19 2.40
N THR A 28 -6.29 7.64 3.61
CA THR A 28 -6.77 8.93 4.15
C THR A 28 -6.03 10.16 3.63
N ARG A 29 -4.74 10.06 3.29
CA ARG A 29 -3.92 11.18 2.79
C ARG A 29 -3.10 10.75 1.57
N VAL A 30 -2.55 11.74 0.86
CA VAL A 30 -1.62 11.50 -0.26
C VAL A 30 -0.36 10.80 0.25
N ASN A 31 0.20 9.88 -0.54
CA ASN A 31 1.32 9.01 -0.20
C ASN A 31 1.06 8.05 0.99
N HIS A 32 -0.19 7.89 1.40
CA HIS A 32 -0.55 6.74 2.21
C HIS A 32 -0.64 5.51 1.31
N ALA A 33 -0.14 4.39 1.83
CA ALA A 33 -0.21 3.11 1.16
C ALA A 33 -0.84 2.04 2.05
N THR A 34 -1.52 1.09 1.42
CA THR A 34 -2.06 -0.11 2.07
C THR A 34 -1.78 -1.32 1.19
N ILE A 35 -1.68 -2.50 1.79
CA ILE A 35 -1.67 -3.77 1.07
C ILE A 35 -3.07 -4.36 1.15
N VAL A 36 -3.57 -4.87 0.03
CA VAL A 36 -4.88 -5.54 -0.08
C VAL A 36 -4.73 -6.88 -0.78
N PRO A 37 -5.49 -7.91 -0.39
CA PRO A 37 -5.49 -9.18 -1.10
C PRO A 37 -6.17 -9.03 -2.47
N ASP A 38 -5.76 -9.88 -3.42
CA ASP A 38 -6.47 -10.03 -4.68
C ASP A 38 -7.80 -10.76 -4.45
N ALA A 39 -8.89 -9.98 -4.35
CA ALA A 39 -10.25 -10.48 -4.26
C ALA A 39 -11.18 -9.60 -5.10
N PRO A 40 -12.25 -10.16 -5.71
CA PRO A 40 -13.13 -9.43 -6.61
C PRO A 40 -13.70 -8.13 -6.02
N THR A 41 -14.01 -8.15 -4.72
CA THR A 41 -14.49 -6.97 -3.97
C THR A 41 -13.45 -5.84 -3.95
N TYR A 42 -12.18 -6.16 -3.65
CA TYR A 42 -11.10 -5.18 -3.66
C TYR A 42 -10.82 -4.70 -5.08
N THR A 43 -10.82 -5.58 -6.07
CA THR A 43 -10.62 -5.22 -7.48
C THR A 43 -11.67 -4.20 -7.96
N GLY A 44 -12.94 -4.37 -7.57
CA GLY A 44 -13.99 -3.38 -7.83
C GLY A 44 -13.74 -2.03 -7.16
N MET A 45 -13.24 -2.03 -5.91
CA MET A 45 -12.88 -0.80 -5.18
C MET A 45 -11.69 -0.08 -5.82
N LEU A 46 -10.67 -0.81 -6.26
CA LEU A 46 -9.50 -0.28 -6.95
C LEU A 46 -9.90 0.34 -8.29
N GLN A 47 -10.69 -0.39 -9.08
CA GLN A 47 -11.15 0.09 -10.38
C GLN A 47 -12.00 1.36 -10.27
N LYS A 48 -12.85 1.45 -9.24
CA LYS A 48 -13.67 2.64 -8.98
C LYS A 48 -12.84 3.86 -8.57
N SER A 49 -11.70 3.66 -7.94
CA SER A 49 -10.82 4.73 -7.42
C SER A 49 -9.61 5.02 -8.31
N LYS A 50 -9.54 4.38 -9.49
CA LYS A 50 -8.36 4.33 -10.36
C LYS A 50 -7.71 5.66 -10.73
N ASP A 51 -8.50 6.74 -10.79
CA ASP A 51 -8.03 8.07 -11.20
C ASP A 51 -7.41 8.87 -10.03
N TYR A 52 -7.32 8.27 -8.84
CA TYR A 52 -6.76 8.88 -7.63
C TYR A 52 -5.66 8.05 -6.97
N ILE A 53 -5.66 6.75 -7.26
CA ILE A 53 -4.70 5.80 -6.70
C ILE A 53 -3.81 5.25 -7.79
N THR A 54 -2.71 4.66 -7.37
CA THR A 54 -1.98 3.70 -8.18
C THR A 54 -1.83 2.40 -7.41
N TRP A 55 -1.86 1.28 -8.12
CA TRP A 55 -1.69 -0.03 -7.50
C TRP A 55 -0.96 -0.99 -8.44
N GLY A 56 -0.40 -2.03 -7.85
CA GLY A 56 0.41 -3.02 -8.55
C GLY A 56 0.65 -4.25 -7.70
N GLU A 57 1.13 -5.29 -8.35
CA GLU A 57 1.53 -6.54 -7.69
C GLU A 57 2.82 -6.31 -6.94
N VAL A 58 2.90 -6.85 -5.73
CA VAL A 58 4.06 -6.67 -4.85
C VAL A 58 4.58 -8.02 -4.38
N ASP A 59 5.90 -8.13 -4.37
CA ASP A 59 6.67 -9.28 -3.93
C ASP A 59 6.88 -9.27 -2.41
N ALA A 60 7.20 -10.44 -1.86
CA ALA A 60 7.45 -10.60 -0.42
C ALA A 60 8.64 -9.75 0.07
N ASP A 61 9.68 -9.61 -0.74
CA ASP A 61 10.88 -8.85 -0.35
C ASP A 61 10.59 -7.35 -0.27
N THR A 62 9.83 -6.79 -1.22
CA THR A 62 9.36 -5.40 -1.13
C THR A 62 8.42 -5.18 0.06
N ILE A 63 7.53 -6.12 0.38
CA ILE A 63 6.67 -6.03 1.57
C ILE A 63 7.52 -6.03 2.85
N GLU A 64 8.52 -6.90 2.95
CA GLU A 64 9.44 -6.97 4.10
C GLU A 64 10.13 -5.62 4.33
N ASN A 65 10.74 -5.06 3.28
CA ASN A 65 11.39 -3.75 3.35
C ASN A 65 10.42 -2.63 3.76
N LEU A 66 9.19 -2.65 3.22
CA LEU A 66 8.16 -1.68 3.54
C LEU A 66 7.73 -1.75 5.01
N ILE A 67 7.60 -2.95 5.57
CA ILE A 67 7.24 -3.14 6.98
C ILE A 67 8.36 -2.68 7.91
N LEU A 68 9.62 -2.99 7.59
CA LEU A 68 10.77 -2.60 8.42
C LEU A 68 10.95 -1.08 8.48
N GLU A 69 10.87 -0.40 7.32
CA GLU A 69 11.17 1.03 7.23
C GLU A 69 9.97 1.92 7.60
N ARG A 70 8.76 1.50 7.19
CA ARG A 70 7.55 2.33 7.25
C ARG A 70 6.43 1.73 8.10
N GLY A 71 6.55 0.49 8.53
CA GLY A 71 5.61 -0.15 9.44
C GLY A 71 5.61 0.53 10.82
N ARG A 72 4.42 0.75 11.37
CA ARG A 72 4.24 1.39 12.67
C ARG A 72 3.21 0.65 13.50
N MET A 73 3.51 0.46 14.78
CA MET A 73 2.56 -0.05 15.76
C MET A 73 1.72 1.10 16.34
N VAL A 74 0.67 0.76 17.09
CA VAL A 74 -0.05 1.68 17.98
C VAL A 74 0.97 2.39 18.88
N GLY A 75 0.80 3.69 19.10
CA GLY A 75 1.82 4.53 19.75
C GLY A 75 2.93 5.04 18.81
N ASP A 76 2.88 4.69 17.51
CA ASP A 76 3.88 5.12 16.49
C ASP A 76 5.28 4.50 16.64
N HIS A 77 5.37 3.41 17.41
CA HIS A 77 6.60 2.63 17.56
C HIS A 77 6.96 1.88 16.26
N PRO A 78 8.25 1.71 15.95
CA PRO A 78 8.69 0.94 14.80
C PRO A 78 8.36 -0.55 14.95
N VAL A 79 8.18 -1.23 13.82
CA VAL A 79 7.95 -2.68 13.80
C VAL A 79 9.28 -3.41 13.95
N THR A 80 9.32 -4.41 14.82
CA THR A 80 10.47 -5.29 15.01
C THR A 80 10.02 -6.75 15.02
N ASN A 81 10.96 -7.70 14.89
CA ASN A 81 10.63 -9.12 14.99
C ASN A 81 9.95 -9.48 16.33
N ALA A 82 10.32 -8.79 17.42
CA ALA A 82 9.70 -8.99 18.73
C ALA A 82 8.23 -8.58 18.75
N THR A 83 7.88 -7.45 18.12
CA THR A 83 6.48 -6.97 18.08
C THR A 83 5.60 -7.86 17.21
N ILE A 84 6.12 -8.37 16.09
CA ILE A 84 5.38 -9.32 15.24
C ILE A 84 5.09 -10.62 15.99
N LYS A 85 6.08 -11.16 16.72
CA LYS A 85 5.91 -12.39 17.51
C LYS A 85 4.95 -12.21 18.68
N ALA A 86 4.91 -11.01 19.28
CA ALA A 86 3.99 -10.72 20.37
C ALA A 86 2.54 -10.52 19.91
N GLY A 87 2.35 -9.98 18.70
CA GLY A 87 1.03 -9.62 18.16
C GLY A 87 0.45 -10.59 17.15
N SER A 88 1.13 -11.68 16.79
CA SER A 88 0.65 -12.64 15.79
C SER A 88 1.30 -14.02 15.90
N ASP A 89 0.76 -14.98 15.16
CA ASP A 89 1.32 -16.34 15.05
C ASP A 89 2.63 -16.40 14.23
N PHE A 90 3.08 -15.27 13.66
CA PHE A 90 4.27 -15.21 12.82
C PHE A 90 5.56 -15.01 13.64
N LYS A 91 6.60 -15.79 13.32
CA LYS A 91 7.87 -15.75 14.05
C LYS A 91 8.78 -14.60 13.65
N THR A 92 8.67 -14.11 12.41
CA THR A 92 9.55 -13.07 11.82
C THR A 92 8.79 -12.18 10.85
N VAL A 93 9.31 -10.96 10.61
CA VAL A 93 8.76 -10.04 9.59
C VAL A 93 8.75 -10.70 8.21
N LYS A 94 9.80 -11.45 7.84
CA LYS A 94 9.87 -12.17 6.57
C LYS A 94 8.75 -13.21 6.38
N ALA A 95 8.45 -14.00 7.43
CA ALA A 95 7.37 -14.97 7.38
C ALA A 95 6.00 -14.29 7.20
N PHE A 96 5.80 -13.17 7.90
CA PHE A 96 4.60 -12.36 7.78
C PHE A 96 4.46 -11.73 6.39
N ALA A 97 5.55 -11.17 5.84
CA ALA A 97 5.58 -10.59 4.49
C ALA A 97 5.21 -11.62 3.42
N LYS A 98 5.72 -12.85 3.54
CA LYS A 98 5.37 -13.96 2.63
C LYS A 98 3.88 -14.33 2.71
N ALA A 99 3.32 -14.38 3.92
CA ALA A 99 1.89 -14.67 4.12
C ALA A 99 0.98 -13.55 3.60
N ILE A 100 1.44 -12.29 3.66
CA ILE A 100 0.73 -11.17 3.02
C ILE A 100 0.81 -11.29 1.50
N ALA A 101 1.98 -11.60 0.94
CA ALA A 101 2.17 -11.73 -0.50
C ALA A 101 1.29 -12.84 -1.11
N SER A 102 1.14 -13.96 -0.42
CA SER A 102 0.22 -15.03 -0.83
C SER A 102 -1.25 -14.63 -0.70
N GLY A 103 -1.58 -13.72 0.21
CA GLY A 103 -2.94 -13.26 0.51
C GLY A 103 -3.58 -13.97 1.69
N ASP A 104 -2.82 -14.80 2.42
CA ASP A 104 -3.30 -15.58 3.57
C ASP A 104 -3.36 -14.74 4.85
N ALA A 105 -2.58 -13.65 4.91
CA ALA A 105 -2.54 -12.72 6.03
C ALA A 105 -2.89 -11.29 5.60
N SER A 106 -3.40 -10.52 6.55
CA SER A 106 -3.69 -9.10 6.35
C SER A 106 -2.93 -8.26 7.37
N MET A 107 -2.87 -6.95 7.14
CA MET A 107 -2.28 -6.01 8.10
C MET A 107 -3.00 -6.03 9.47
N LYS A 108 -4.25 -6.49 9.53
CA LYS A 108 -5.04 -6.63 10.76
C LYS A 108 -4.72 -7.92 11.52
N SER A 109 -3.99 -8.84 10.91
CA SER A 109 -3.63 -10.12 11.52
C SER A 109 -2.54 -9.98 12.60
N VAL A 110 -1.92 -8.80 12.71
CA VAL A 110 -0.98 -8.47 13.79
C VAL A 110 -1.64 -7.46 14.71
N ASP A 111 -1.81 -7.82 15.97
CA ASP A 111 -2.38 -6.91 16.96
C ASP A 111 -1.49 -5.68 17.16
N GLY A 112 -2.13 -4.52 17.20
CA GLY A 112 -1.45 -3.23 17.31
C GLY A 112 -0.69 -2.77 16.07
N LEU A 113 -0.68 -3.50 14.94
CA LEU A 113 -0.08 -3.01 13.69
C LEU A 113 -1.02 -2.03 12.98
N LYS A 114 -0.51 -0.86 12.59
CA LYS A 114 -1.31 0.09 11.80
C LYS A 114 -1.49 -0.45 10.38
N PRO A 115 -2.72 -0.45 9.82
CA PRO A 115 -3.01 -0.96 8.48
C PRO A 115 -2.60 0.01 7.36
N ILE A 116 -1.63 0.89 7.63
CA ILE A 116 -1.27 1.99 6.74
C ILE A 116 0.22 2.28 6.82
N PHE A 117 0.82 2.48 5.65
CA PHE A 117 2.18 2.97 5.51
C PHE A 117 2.17 4.43 5.11
N ARG A 118 2.91 5.25 5.87
CA ARG A 118 3.06 6.69 5.59
C ARG A 118 4.35 6.89 4.81
N LEU A 119 4.24 7.00 3.49
CA LEU A 119 5.39 7.07 2.61
C LEU A 119 5.88 8.51 2.39
N HIS A 120 7.15 8.64 2.06
CA HIS A 120 7.71 9.88 1.56
C HIS A 120 7.31 10.06 0.07
N PRO A 121 7.23 11.29 -0.46
CA PRO A 121 7.11 11.50 -1.90
C PRO A 121 8.21 10.77 -2.69
N PRO A 122 7.91 10.26 -3.90
CA PRO A 122 8.89 9.52 -4.67
C PRO A 122 10.05 10.41 -5.10
N ARG A 123 11.28 9.96 -4.84
CA ARG A 123 12.50 10.66 -5.18
C ARG A 123 12.91 10.45 -6.65
N GLY A 124 13.51 11.50 -7.25
CA GLY A 124 14.10 11.47 -8.60
C GLY A 124 13.14 11.77 -9.76
N THR A 125 13.67 11.71 -10.98
CA THR A 125 12.97 12.11 -12.22
C THR A 125 11.87 11.13 -12.66
N LYS A 126 12.02 9.83 -12.32
CA LYS A 126 11.01 8.78 -12.57
C LYS A 126 10.04 8.61 -11.39
N GLY A 127 9.56 9.74 -10.85
CA GLY A 127 8.56 9.75 -9.79
C GLY A 127 7.16 9.50 -10.35
N TRP A 128 6.23 10.40 -10.09
CA TRP A 128 4.84 10.24 -10.51
C TRP A 128 4.60 10.32 -12.03
N GLY A 129 5.53 10.86 -12.84
CA GLY A 129 5.34 11.06 -14.29
C GLY A 129 4.20 12.02 -14.69
N GLY A 130 3.37 12.43 -13.73
CA GLY A 130 2.21 13.29 -13.89
C GLY A 130 0.98 12.70 -13.21
N ILE A 131 0.49 13.35 -12.15
CA ILE A 131 -0.63 12.86 -11.33
C ILE A 131 -2.03 13.02 -11.96
N LYS A 132 -2.11 13.38 -13.25
CA LYS A 132 -3.38 13.62 -13.96
C LYS A 132 -3.65 12.61 -15.07
N ARG A 133 -2.72 11.70 -15.34
CA ARG A 133 -2.81 10.73 -16.45
C ARG A 133 -2.60 9.31 -15.92
N ALA A 134 -3.11 8.33 -16.68
CA ALA A 134 -2.90 6.93 -16.40
C ALA A 134 -1.44 6.51 -16.65
N TYR A 135 -0.98 5.47 -15.96
CA TYR A 135 0.37 4.93 -16.09
C TYR A 135 0.70 4.47 -17.52
N THR A 136 -0.27 3.88 -18.22
CA THR A 136 -0.12 3.40 -19.60
C THR A 136 0.25 4.49 -20.61
N VAL A 137 -0.05 5.76 -20.31
CA VAL A 137 0.30 6.92 -21.15
C VAL A 137 1.37 7.81 -20.49
N GLY A 138 2.15 7.24 -19.57
CA GLY A 138 3.27 7.91 -18.90
C GLY A 138 2.90 8.70 -17.62
N GLY A 139 1.70 8.51 -17.07
CA GLY A 139 1.26 9.17 -15.84
C GLY A 139 1.44 8.35 -14.56
N ALA A 140 0.76 8.77 -13.50
CA ALA A 140 0.84 8.16 -12.17
C ALA A 140 -0.22 7.08 -11.92
N LEU A 141 -1.38 7.21 -12.54
CA LEU A 141 -2.64 6.65 -12.03
C LEU A 141 -2.95 5.27 -12.60
N GLY A 142 -3.74 4.48 -11.87
CA GLY A 142 -4.17 3.18 -12.35
C GLY A 142 -3.23 2.03 -11.95
N PHE A 143 -3.47 0.89 -12.59
CA PHE A 143 -2.66 -0.31 -12.45
C PHE A 143 -1.31 -0.15 -13.15
N ARG A 144 -0.24 -0.52 -12.45
CA ARG A 144 1.15 -0.44 -12.94
C ARG A 144 1.90 -1.78 -12.89
N GLY A 145 1.23 -2.87 -12.50
CA GLY A 145 1.84 -4.19 -12.40
C GLY A 145 3.00 -4.22 -11.40
N GLU A 146 4.04 -4.97 -11.74
CA GLU A 146 5.26 -5.14 -10.92
C GLU A 146 6.09 -3.85 -10.79
N ALA A 147 5.90 -2.86 -11.67
CA ALA A 147 6.61 -1.59 -11.63
C ALA A 147 6.24 -0.71 -10.42
N ILE A 148 5.32 -1.17 -9.56
CA ILE A 148 5.05 -0.52 -8.28
C ILE A 148 6.21 -0.67 -7.29
N SER A 149 6.95 -1.78 -7.33
CA SER A 149 8.07 -2.01 -6.40
C SER A 149 9.17 -0.95 -6.60
N ASP A 150 9.46 -0.58 -7.85
CA ASP A 150 10.38 0.51 -8.18
C ASP A 150 9.93 1.88 -7.66
N LEU A 151 8.62 2.15 -7.69
CA LEU A 151 8.06 3.40 -7.14
C LEU A 151 8.23 3.43 -5.62
N VAL A 152 7.90 2.33 -4.96
CA VAL A 152 7.96 2.19 -3.50
C VAL A 152 9.39 2.32 -3.00
N GLY A 153 10.36 1.71 -3.68
CA GLY A 153 11.78 1.85 -3.33
C GLY A 153 12.28 3.30 -3.34
N ARG A 154 11.60 4.21 -4.06
CA ARG A 154 11.90 5.66 -4.06
C ARG A 154 11.15 6.45 -2.99
N MET A 155 10.10 5.87 -2.43
CA MET A 155 9.18 6.47 -1.46
C MET A 155 9.45 6.02 -0.02
N ILE A 156 10.09 4.87 0.15
CA ILE A 156 10.73 4.44 1.40
C ILE A 156 11.98 5.28 1.60
#